data_AF-A0A931N6J8-F1
#
_entry.id   AF-A0A931N6J8-F1
#
_cell.length_a   1.000
_cell.length_b   1.000
_cell.length_c   1.000
_cell.angle_alpha   90.00
_cell.angle_beta   90.00
_cell.angle_gamma   90.00
#
_symmetry.space_group_name_H-M   'P 1'
#
loop_
_entity.id
_entity.type
_entity.pdbx_description
1 polymer ?
#
loop_
_entity_poly.entity_id
_entity_poly.type
_entity_poly.pdbx_seq_one_letter_code
_entity_poly.pdbx_strand_id
1 'polypeptide(L)'
;MAPNETSTGRVLAVCTVHADLEVPGRVGRTAIDKRPRAGRVPVRVLGLDADHVCNTEHHGGRDQAVYAYAEHDARRWGAELGRELPAGWFGENLRIEGLEVSDAVLGARWAIGDTLLEVSAPRVPCATFGHWSGEPQWVKRFTQRGDTGAYLRVLTEGSIGAGDRVEIVYTPAHGVTVRDLFDGNDMDLLTRLLAEEPTVSGDVRIHYDRHAHRHASAERAARQRAGSRPHVSRTDATATPLESGPPTPRTDTAAPPLETTPLETPLPETPLPGPRHEAAPTRQRAAAVVPEAASVSIADGGSVSPASGGQDVATETNR
;
A
#
# COMPACT_ATOMS: atom_id res chain seq x y z
N MET A 1 -14.79 -12.66 28.02
CA MET A 1 -15.07 -11.96 26.74
C MET A 1 -15.37 -13.06 25.74
N ALA A 2 -16.57 -13.06 25.15
CA ALA A 2 -17.01 -14.11 24.22
C ALA A 2 -16.06 -14.19 23.00
N PRO A 3 -15.87 -15.36 22.37
CA PRO A 3 -15.11 -15.45 21.13
C PRO A 3 -15.76 -14.52 20.10
N ASN A 4 -14.95 -13.57 19.62
CA ASN A 4 -15.34 -12.51 18.70
C ASN A 4 -16.05 -13.12 17.48
N GLU A 5 -17.19 -12.56 17.06
CA GLU A 5 -17.76 -12.85 15.75
C GLU A 5 -16.64 -12.76 14.71
N THR A 6 -16.42 -13.82 13.94
CA THR A 6 -15.40 -13.84 12.90
C THR A 6 -15.71 -12.69 11.96
N SER A 7 -14.89 -11.64 11.97
CA SER A 7 -15.05 -10.54 11.03
C SER A 7 -14.83 -11.11 9.63
N THR A 8 -15.91 -11.22 8.84
CA THR A 8 -15.86 -11.80 7.50
C THR A 8 -15.97 -10.71 6.45
N GLY A 9 -15.11 -10.75 5.45
CA GLY A 9 -15.19 -9.92 4.26
C GLY A 9 -15.59 -10.68 3.01
N ARG A 10 -15.62 -9.96 1.90
CA ARG A 10 -15.77 -10.54 0.55
C ARG A 10 -14.85 -9.85 -0.43
N VAL A 11 -14.23 -10.64 -1.30
CA VAL A 11 -13.48 -10.11 -2.45
C VAL A 11 -14.47 -9.62 -3.50
N LEU A 12 -14.48 -8.31 -3.76
CA LEU A 12 -15.30 -7.70 -4.81
C LEU A 12 -14.65 -7.85 -6.19
N ALA A 13 -13.33 -7.74 -6.24
CA ALA A 13 -12.57 -7.86 -7.49
C ALA A 13 -11.17 -8.38 -7.23
N VAL A 14 -10.68 -9.16 -8.19
CA VAL A 14 -9.29 -9.58 -8.30
C VAL A 14 -8.68 -8.85 -9.49
N CYS A 15 -7.68 -8.02 -9.24
CA CYS A 15 -7.07 -7.15 -10.22
C CYS A 15 -5.61 -7.55 -10.47
N THR A 16 -5.21 -7.53 -11.73
CA THR A 16 -3.80 -7.65 -12.11
C THR A 16 -3.44 -6.61 -13.17
N VAL A 17 -2.15 -6.44 -13.45
CA VAL A 17 -1.65 -5.47 -14.43
C VAL A 17 -2.42 -5.54 -15.74
N HIS A 18 -3.06 -4.43 -16.11
CA HIS A 18 -3.67 -4.26 -17.41
C HIS A 18 -2.64 -3.77 -18.44
N ALA A 19 -1.85 -2.76 -18.07
CA ALA A 19 -0.82 -2.19 -18.92
C ALA A 19 0.32 -1.59 -18.10
N ASP A 20 1.53 -1.68 -18.65
CA ASP A 20 2.64 -0.85 -18.21
C ASP A 20 2.44 0.58 -18.72
N LEU A 21 2.71 1.56 -17.87
CA LEU A 21 2.66 2.97 -18.20
C LEU A 21 4.05 3.60 -18.08
N GLU A 22 4.31 4.59 -18.93
CA GLU A 22 5.47 5.46 -18.77
C GLU A 22 5.07 6.71 -17.98
N VAL A 23 5.74 6.93 -16.85
CA VAL A 23 5.57 8.11 -16.02
C VAL A 23 6.79 9.01 -16.20
N PRO A 24 6.59 10.29 -16.55
CA PRO A 24 7.69 11.23 -16.72
C PRO A 24 8.59 11.38 -15.48
N GLY A 25 9.81 11.84 -15.70
CA GLY A 25 10.77 12.11 -14.62
C GLY A 25 11.46 10.84 -14.13
N ARG A 26 11.73 10.77 -12.82
CA ARG A 26 12.51 9.67 -12.21
C ARG A 26 11.71 8.39 -11.97
N VAL A 27 10.40 8.40 -12.23
CA VAL A 27 9.55 7.22 -12.02
C VAL A 27 9.77 6.18 -13.11
N GLY A 28 9.76 6.58 -14.38
CA GLY A 28 9.93 5.66 -15.49
C GLY A 28 8.73 4.74 -15.66
N ARG A 29 8.97 3.44 -15.87
CA ARG A 29 7.92 2.46 -16.15
C ARG A 29 7.22 1.97 -14.88
N THR A 30 5.90 1.83 -14.93
CA THR A 30 5.07 1.37 -13.81
C THR A 30 3.98 0.40 -14.25
N ALA A 31 3.60 -0.51 -13.36
CA ALA A 31 2.53 -1.48 -13.52
C ALA A 31 1.29 -1.15 -12.64
N ILE A 32 1.08 0.14 -12.33
CA ILE A 32 0.03 0.58 -11.41
C ILE A 32 -1.39 0.48 -11.99
N ASP A 33 -1.55 0.48 -13.32
CA ASP A 33 -2.85 0.25 -13.96
C ASP A 33 -3.22 -1.23 -13.84
N LYS A 34 -3.92 -1.56 -12.76
CA LYS A 34 -4.50 -2.88 -12.52
C LYS A 34 -6.00 -2.83 -12.76
N ARG A 35 -6.56 -3.89 -13.34
CA ARG A 35 -7.99 -3.99 -13.64
C ARG A 35 -8.55 -5.35 -13.27
N PRO A 36 -9.86 -5.45 -13.00
CA PRO A 36 -10.50 -6.71 -12.67
C PRO A 36 -10.29 -7.78 -13.74
N ARG A 37 -10.02 -9.01 -13.28
CA ARG A 37 -9.96 -10.22 -14.12
C ARG A 37 -11.27 -11.00 -14.04
N ALA A 38 -11.62 -11.65 -15.15
CA ALA A 38 -12.69 -12.62 -15.18
C ALA A 38 -12.18 -13.96 -14.63
N GLY A 39 -12.97 -14.61 -13.77
CA GLY A 39 -12.64 -15.92 -13.20
C GLY A 39 -11.67 -15.86 -12.01
N ARG A 40 -11.24 -17.04 -11.56
CA ARG A 40 -10.25 -17.20 -10.49
C ARG A 40 -8.84 -16.96 -11.04
N VAL A 41 -8.00 -16.34 -10.22
CA VAL A 41 -6.59 -16.06 -10.52
C VAL A 41 -5.71 -16.89 -9.57
N PRO A 42 -4.74 -17.66 -10.09
CA PRO A 42 -3.76 -18.34 -9.25
C PRO A 42 -2.93 -17.35 -8.43
N VAL A 43 -2.62 -17.72 -7.19
CA VAL A 43 -1.82 -16.95 -6.24
C VAL A 43 -0.61 -17.78 -5.87
N ARG A 44 0.58 -17.25 -6.15
CA ARG A 44 1.89 -17.86 -5.91
C ARG A 44 2.65 -17.09 -4.84
N VAL A 45 3.76 -17.66 -4.39
CA VAL A 45 4.61 -17.07 -3.35
C VAL A 45 5.08 -15.62 -3.62
N LEU A 46 5.11 -15.20 -4.89
CA LEU A 46 5.50 -13.84 -5.29
C LEU A 46 4.34 -12.94 -5.75
N GLY A 47 3.11 -13.46 -5.77
CA GLY A 47 1.91 -12.71 -6.13
C GLY A 47 0.96 -13.45 -7.06
N LEU A 48 0.02 -12.71 -7.65
CA LEU A 48 -0.99 -13.25 -8.56
C LEU A 48 -0.38 -13.54 -9.94
N ASP A 49 -0.82 -14.63 -10.56
CA ASP A 49 -0.51 -14.88 -11.97
C ASP A 49 -1.00 -13.70 -12.84
N ALA A 50 -0.19 -13.33 -13.84
CA ALA A 50 -0.40 -12.16 -14.68
C ALA A 50 -0.41 -10.80 -13.95
N ASP A 51 0.17 -10.74 -12.74
CA ASP A 51 0.57 -9.49 -12.08
C ASP A 51 2.10 -9.36 -12.03
N HIS A 52 2.60 -8.13 -12.04
CA HIS A 52 4.02 -7.85 -11.87
C HIS A 52 4.25 -6.44 -11.34
N VAL A 53 5.49 -6.19 -10.90
CA VAL A 53 5.97 -4.86 -10.50
C VAL A 53 7.15 -4.47 -11.39
N CYS A 54 7.24 -3.20 -11.80
CA CYS A 54 8.33 -2.75 -12.68
C CYS A 54 9.64 -2.45 -11.92
N ASN A 55 9.55 -2.05 -10.65
CA ASN A 55 10.71 -1.78 -9.80
C ASN A 55 10.76 -2.80 -8.66
N THR A 56 11.55 -3.85 -8.85
CA THR A 56 11.73 -4.93 -7.86
C THR A 56 12.73 -4.59 -6.75
N GLU A 57 13.47 -3.48 -6.87
CA GLU A 57 14.40 -3.01 -5.81
C GLU A 57 13.62 -2.48 -4.60
N HIS A 58 12.44 -1.90 -4.83
CA HIS A 58 11.65 -1.23 -3.80
C HIS A 58 10.22 -1.76 -3.66
N HIS A 59 9.76 -2.62 -4.57
CA HIS A 59 8.39 -3.13 -4.57
C HIS A 59 8.34 -4.64 -4.83
N GLY A 60 7.33 -5.28 -4.26
CA GLY A 60 7.08 -6.70 -4.44
C GLY A 60 7.94 -7.58 -3.52
N GLY A 61 8.18 -8.81 -3.96
CA GLY A 61 8.82 -9.83 -3.13
C GLY A 61 7.81 -10.53 -2.22
N ARG A 62 8.31 -11.48 -1.42
CA ARG A 62 7.47 -12.39 -0.63
C ARG A 62 6.55 -11.66 0.36
N ASP A 63 7.04 -10.58 0.95
CA ASP A 63 6.29 -9.79 1.94
C ASP A 63 5.29 -8.82 1.29
N GLN A 64 5.34 -8.58 -0.02
CA GLN A 64 4.43 -7.69 -0.75
C GLN A 64 3.76 -8.40 -1.93
N ALA A 65 3.46 -9.69 -1.77
CA ALA A 65 2.96 -10.54 -2.85
C ALA A 65 1.55 -10.13 -3.32
N VAL A 66 0.66 -9.77 -2.40
CA VAL A 66 -0.73 -9.39 -2.72
C VAL A 66 -1.06 -8.08 -2.01
N TYR A 67 -1.54 -7.07 -2.74
CA TYR A 67 -2.01 -5.82 -2.15
C TYR A 67 -3.54 -5.81 -2.04
N ALA A 68 -4.07 -5.64 -0.84
CA ALA A 68 -5.49 -5.55 -0.55
C ALA A 68 -5.90 -4.11 -0.18
N TYR A 69 -7.09 -3.70 -0.61
CA TYR A 69 -7.65 -2.40 -0.30
C TYR A 69 -9.15 -2.50 0.03
N ALA A 70 -9.58 -1.74 1.04
CA ALA A 70 -10.96 -1.77 1.50
C ALA A 70 -11.88 -0.95 0.57
N GLU A 71 -13.08 -1.47 0.30
CA GLU A 71 -14.10 -0.81 -0.50
C GLU A 71 -14.64 0.45 0.18
N HIS A 72 -14.81 0.45 1.51
CA HIS A 72 -15.29 1.64 2.20
C HIS A 72 -14.24 2.78 2.15
N ASP A 73 -12.94 2.46 2.22
CA ASP A 73 -11.86 3.43 2.05
C ASP A 73 -11.86 4.01 0.63
N ALA A 74 -12.03 3.15 -0.38
CA ALA A 74 -12.15 3.58 -1.77
C ALA A 74 -13.35 4.51 -2.01
N ARG A 75 -14.52 4.18 -1.44
CA ARG A 75 -15.73 5.03 -1.51
C ARG A 75 -15.53 6.37 -0.82
N ARG A 76 -14.86 6.38 0.33
CA ARG A 76 -14.56 7.62 1.06
C ARG A 76 -13.69 8.55 0.22
N TRP A 77 -12.65 8.02 -0.42
CA TRP A 77 -11.85 8.79 -1.38
C TRP A 77 -12.65 9.24 -2.59
N GLY A 78 -13.49 8.36 -3.15
CA GLY A 78 -14.33 8.73 -4.29
C GLY A 78 -15.29 9.88 -3.98
N ALA A 79 -15.89 9.89 -2.79
CA ALA A 79 -16.73 10.99 -2.32
C ALA A 79 -15.93 12.29 -2.16
N GLU A 80 -14.71 12.24 -1.60
CA GLU A 80 -13.85 13.41 -1.47
C GLU A 80 -13.39 13.97 -2.82
N LEU A 81 -13.14 13.10 -3.80
CA LEU A 81 -12.70 13.48 -5.15
C LEU A 81 -13.87 13.78 -6.10
N GLY A 82 -15.12 13.54 -5.70
CA GLY A 82 -16.29 13.71 -6.54
C GLY A 82 -16.35 12.75 -7.74
N ARG A 83 -15.74 11.56 -7.63
CA ARG A 83 -15.73 10.55 -8.72
C ARG A 83 -15.68 9.13 -8.16
N GLU A 84 -16.15 8.17 -8.95
CA GLU A 84 -15.96 6.75 -8.62
C GLU A 84 -14.50 6.34 -8.81
N LEU A 85 -13.98 5.52 -7.89
CA LEU A 85 -12.63 4.94 -7.97
C LEU A 85 -12.75 3.42 -8.17
N PRO A 86 -12.63 2.93 -9.42
CA PRO A 86 -12.88 1.53 -9.73
C PRO A 86 -11.88 0.61 -9.03
N ALA A 87 -12.21 -0.68 -8.94
CA ALA A 87 -11.27 -1.68 -8.44
C ALA A 87 -9.99 -1.72 -9.28
N GLY A 88 -8.84 -1.77 -8.60
CA GLY A 88 -7.50 -1.66 -9.18
C GLY A 88 -6.98 -0.22 -9.27
N TRP A 89 -7.80 0.81 -9.01
CA TRP A 89 -7.37 2.21 -9.10
C TRP A 89 -6.27 2.56 -8.09
N PHE A 90 -6.22 1.90 -6.93
CA PHE A 90 -5.13 2.09 -5.97
C PHE A 90 -3.91 1.23 -6.34
N GLY A 91 -3.96 0.45 -7.41
CA GLY A 91 -2.97 -0.57 -7.77
C GLY A 91 -3.11 -1.84 -6.93
N GLU A 92 -4.24 -2.03 -6.25
CA GLU A 92 -4.57 -3.22 -5.46
C GLU A 92 -4.83 -4.44 -6.33
N ASN A 93 -4.49 -5.60 -5.78
CA ASN A 93 -4.86 -6.89 -6.31
C ASN A 93 -6.24 -7.32 -5.82
N LEU A 94 -6.58 -7.03 -4.56
CA LEU A 94 -7.85 -7.42 -3.97
C LEU A 94 -8.62 -6.17 -3.50
N ARG A 95 -9.79 -5.94 -4.10
CA ARG A 95 -10.78 -5.01 -3.53
C ARG A 95 -11.68 -5.80 -2.59
N ILE A 96 -11.74 -5.42 -1.31
CA ILE A 96 -12.45 -6.18 -0.28
C ILE A 96 -13.55 -5.33 0.38
N GLU A 97 -14.74 -5.87 0.51
CA GLU A 97 -15.81 -5.30 1.34
C GLU A 97 -15.90 -5.99 2.71
N GLY A 98 -16.46 -5.29 3.70
CA GLY A 98 -16.75 -5.85 5.03
C GLY A 98 -15.55 -5.98 5.97
N LEU A 99 -14.35 -5.58 5.55
CA LEU A 99 -13.15 -5.60 6.38
C LEU A 99 -12.44 -4.25 6.40
N GLU A 100 -11.94 -3.90 7.59
CA GLU A 100 -11.04 -2.77 7.85
C GLU A 100 -9.61 -3.16 7.47
N VAL A 101 -9.30 -3.13 6.16
CA VAL A 101 -8.01 -3.61 5.65
C VAL A 101 -6.84 -2.76 6.17
N SER A 102 -7.01 -1.44 6.22
CA SER A 102 -6.00 -0.51 6.74
C SER A 102 -5.75 -0.65 8.25
N ASP A 103 -6.69 -1.26 8.97
CA ASP A 103 -6.66 -1.47 10.43
C ASP A 103 -6.51 -2.95 10.80
N ALA A 104 -6.14 -3.79 9.83
CA ALA A 104 -5.85 -5.19 10.07
C ALA A 104 -4.63 -5.34 10.99
N VAL A 105 -4.68 -6.30 11.92
CA VAL A 105 -3.56 -6.62 12.79
C VAL A 105 -2.43 -7.25 11.95
N LEU A 106 -1.21 -6.74 12.09
CA LEU A 106 -0.03 -7.32 11.43
C LEU A 106 0.13 -8.78 11.87
N GLY A 107 0.43 -9.69 10.95
CA GLY A 107 0.49 -11.12 11.23
C GLY A 107 -0.87 -11.84 11.29
N ALA A 108 -1.99 -11.13 11.15
CA ALA A 108 -3.30 -11.78 11.01
C ALA A 108 -3.34 -12.63 9.72
N ARG A 109 -3.98 -13.80 9.80
CA ARG A 109 -4.07 -14.75 8.67
C ARG A 109 -5.48 -14.84 8.13
N TRP A 110 -5.57 -14.70 6.82
CA TRP A 110 -6.82 -14.64 6.07
C TRP A 110 -6.92 -15.85 5.15
N ALA A 111 -7.98 -16.63 5.32
CA ALA A 111 -8.37 -17.66 4.36
C ALA A 111 -9.24 -17.01 3.27
N ILE A 112 -8.80 -17.14 2.01
CA ILE A 112 -9.51 -16.58 0.84
C ILE A 112 -9.38 -17.56 -0.31
N GLY A 113 -10.52 -18.04 -0.83
CA GLY A 113 -10.51 -19.10 -1.85
C GLY A 113 -9.72 -20.32 -1.34
N ASP A 114 -8.72 -20.74 -2.11
CA ASP A 114 -7.84 -21.86 -1.74
C ASP A 114 -6.55 -21.41 -1.02
N THR A 115 -6.44 -20.12 -0.70
CA THR A 115 -5.21 -19.52 -0.19
C THR A 115 -5.25 -19.27 1.31
N LEU A 116 -4.07 -19.26 1.92
CA LEU A 116 -3.85 -18.69 3.25
C LEU A 116 -2.86 -17.54 3.10
N LEU A 117 -3.29 -16.34 3.45
CA LEU A 117 -2.51 -15.11 3.36
C LEU A 117 -2.25 -14.54 4.75
N GLU A 118 -1.18 -13.79 4.92
CA GLU A 118 -0.86 -13.13 6.18
C GLU A 118 -0.55 -11.64 5.98
N VAL A 119 -1.15 -10.79 6.80
CA VAL A 119 -0.96 -9.34 6.77
C VAL A 119 0.48 -8.99 7.11
N SER A 120 1.19 -8.35 6.20
CA SER A 120 2.65 -8.21 6.26
C SER A 120 3.16 -6.78 6.40
N ALA A 121 2.49 -5.79 5.79
CA ALA A 121 2.94 -4.40 5.81
C ALA A 121 1.86 -3.42 5.31
N PRO A 122 1.92 -2.12 5.66
CA PRO A 122 1.17 -1.07 4.98
C PRO A 122 1.70 -0.83 3.57
N ARG A 123 0.86 -0.28 2.69
CA ARG A 123 1.32 0.28 1.42
C ARG A 123 1.80 1.71 1.61
N VAL A 124 3.08 1.95 1.32
CA VAL A 124 3.66 3.30 1.31
C VAL A 124 3.31 4.02 0.00
N PRO A 125 2.64 5.18 0.03
CA PRO A 125 2.35 5.94 -1.19
C PRO A 125 3.65 6.49 -1.80
N CYS A 126 3.86 6.28 -3.10
CA CYS A 126 5.08 6.66 -3.82
C CYS A 126 4.81 7.68 -4.93
N ALA A 127 5.88 8.17 -5.57
CA ALA A 127 5.79 9.14 -6.66
C ALA A 127 4.92 8.64 -7.81
N THR A 128 5.05 7.36 -8.19
CA THR A 128 4.19 6.69 -9.17
C THR A 128 2.72 6.86 -8.86
N PHE A 129 2.33 6.66 -7.59
CA PHE A 129 0.94 6.77 -7.18
C PHE A 129 0.45 8.22 -7.23
N GLY A 130 1.32 9.18 -6.86
CA GLY A 130 1.05 10.60 -7.07
C GLY A 130 0.75 10.94 -8.52
N HIS A 131 1.62 10.53 -9.45
CA HIS A 131 1.41 10.76 -10.88
C HIS A 131 0.16 10.07 -11.42
N TRP A 132 -0.05 8.81 -11.08
CA TRP A 132 -1.22 8.03 -11.49
C TRP A 132 -2.54 8.68 -11.05
N SER A 133 -2.60 9.20 -9.83
CA SER A 133 -3.83 9.78 -9.30
C SER A 133 -4.30 11.02 -10.05
N GLY A 134 -3.36 11.79 -10.62
CA GLY A 134 -3.61 13.12 -11.17
C GLY A 134 -4.00 14.18 -10.14
N GLU A 135 -3.99 13.86 -8.83
CA GLU A 135 -4.53 14.73 -7.79
C GLU A 135 -3.45 15.60 -7.11
N PRO A 136 -3.73 16.90 -6.87
CA PRO A 136 -2.82 17.77 -6.15
C PRO A 136 -2.52 17.25 -4.74
N GLN A 137 -1.22 17.20 -4.41
CA GLN A 137 -0.72 16.76 -3.11
C GLN A 137 -1.22 15.36 -2.70
N TRP A 138 -1.54 14.50 -3.66
CA TRP A 138 -2.14 13.19 -3.40
C TRP A 138 -1.39 12.36 -2.36
N VAL A 139 -0.07 12.21 -2.52
CA VAL A 139 0.76 11.43 -1.58
C VAL A 139 0.63 11.95 -0.15
N LYS A 140 0.59 13.28 0.02
CA LYS A 140 0.45 13.92 1.34
C LYS A 140 -0.94 13.65 1.92
N ARG A 141 -2.01 13.90 1.14
CA ARG A 141 -3.40 13.68 1.57
C ARG A 141 -3.64 12.21 1.93
N PHE A 142 -3.14 11.30 1.09
CA PHE A 142 -3.23 9.87 1.31
C PHE A 142 -2.50 9.43 2.59
N THR A 143 -1.27 9.92 2.78
CA THR A 143 -0.50 9.68 4.01
C THR A 143 -1.21 10.22 5.25
N GLN A 144 -1.79 11.43 5.18
CA GLN A 144 -2.50 12.03 6.31
C GLN A 144 -3.76 11.27 6.71
N ARG A 145 -4.44 10.64 5.75
CA ARG A 145 -5.63 9.84 6.03
C ARG A 145 -5.28 8.47 6.61
N GLY A 146 -4.16 7.87 6.18
CA GLY A 146 -3.71 6.57 6.67
C GLY A 146 -4.51 5.37 6.13
N ASP A 147 -5.45 5.60 5.21
CA ASP A 147 -6.25 4.56 4.55
C ASP A 147 -5.38 3.87 3.50
N THR A 148 -4.38 3.12 3.95
CA THR A 148 -3.30 2.59 3.11
C THR A 148 -3.59 1.24 2.49
N GLY A 149 -4.60 0.52 2.99
CA GLY A 149 -4.74 -0.91 2.74
C GLY A 149 -3.57 -1.71 3.32
N ALA A 150 -3.42 -2.96 2.89
CA ALA A 150 -2.42 -3.86 3.44
C ALA A 150 -1.81 -4.75 2.36
N TYR A 151 -0.50 -4.97 2.46
CA TYR A 151 0.15 -6.09 1.81
C TYR A 151 -0.10 -7.38 2.58
N LEU A 152 -0.22 -8.46 1.83
CA LEU A 152 -0.37 -9.81 2.32
C LEU A 152 0.73 -10.69 1.70
N ARG A 153 1.41 -11.47 2.54
CA ARG A 153 2.32 -12.53 2.10
C ARG A 153 1.57 -13.86 1.98
N VAL A 154 2.00 -14.69 1.04
CA VAL A 154 1.36 -15.98 0.77
C VAL A 154 1.96 -17.05 1.68
N LEU A 155 1.14 -17.65 2.54
CA LEU A 155 1.51 -18.82 3.36
C LEU A 155 1.17 -20.12 2.64
N THR A 156 0.02 -20.16 1.97
CA THR A 156 -0.44 -21.29 1.15
C THR A 156 -0.87 -20.77 -0.22
N GLU A 157 -0.23 -21.28 -1.28
CA GLU A 157 -0.61 -21.00 -2.68
C GLU A 157 -1.98 -21.59 -3.02
N GLY A 158 -2.66 -21.02 -4.01
CA GLY A 158 -4.02 -21.43 -4.36
C GLY A 158 -4.61 -20.53 -5.44
N SER A 159 -5.92 -20.29 -5.38
CA SER A 159 -6.59 -19.37 -6.30
C SER A 159 -7.63 -18.51 -5.58
N ILE A 160 -7.79 -17.27 -6.05
CA ILE A 160 -8.79 -16.32 -5.53
C ILE A 160 -9.64 -15.81 -6.68
N GLY A 161 -10.95 -15.69 -6.47
CA GLY A 161 -11.88 -15.07 -7.41
C GLY A 161 -12.76 -14.01 -6.74
N ALA A 162 -13.36 -13.16 -7.56
CA ALA A 162 -14.43 -12.27 -7.09
C ALA A 162 -15.58 -13.12 -6.50
N GLY A 163 -16.14 -12.66 -5.38
CA GLY A 163 -17.17 -13.35 -4.62
C GLY A 163 -16.64 -14.24 -3.48
N ASP A 164 -15.35 -14.57 -3.45
CA ASP A 164 -14.76 -15.36 -2.36
C ASP A 164 -14.93 -14.66 -1.00
N ARG A 165 -15.23 -15.45 0.03
CA ARG A 165 -15.24 -14.97 1.42
C ARG A 165 -13.80 -14.74 1.87
N VAL A 166 -13.64 -13.73 2.71
CA VAL A 166 -12.41 -13.47 3.45
C VAL A 166 -12.67 -13.79 4.90
N GLU A 167 -12.00 -14.81 5.43
CA GLU A 167 -12.15 -15.24 6.81
C GLU A 167 -10.85 -15.01 7.58
N ILE A 168 -10.90 -14.23 8.64
CA ILE A 168 -9.76 -14.05 9.54
C ILE A 168 -9.68 -15.27 10.45
N VAL A 169 -8.76 -16.19 10.15
CA VAL A 169 -8.60 -17.48 10.86
C VAL A 169 -7.59 -17.42 12.00
N TYR A 170 -6.79 -16.35 12.07
CA TYR A 170 -5.86 -16.10 13.17
C TYR A 170 -5.58 -14.60 13.28
N THR A 171 -5.50 -14.11 14.51
CA THR A 171 -5.11 -12.74 14.84
C THR A 171 -4.12 -12.79 16.00
N PRO A 172 -2.89 -12.25 15.85
CA PRO A 172 -1.93 -12.15 16.94
C PRO A 172 -2.45 -11.32 18.13
N ALA A 173 -1.98 -11.64 19.33
CA ALA A 173 -2.42 -10.99 20.56
C ALA A 173 -1.89 -9.55 20.75
N HIS A 174 -0.80 -9.18 20.06
CA HIS A 174 -0.17 -7.85 20.20
C HIS A 174 -1.09 -6.70 19.76
N GLY A 175 -2.09 -6.96 18.91
CA GLY A 175 -3.09 -5.98 18.48
C GLY A 175 -2.60 -4.86 17.55
N VAL A 176 -1.28 -4.69 17.39
CA VAL A 176 -0.69 -3.70 16.47
C VAL A 176 -1.22 -3.83 15.04
N THR A 177 -1.83 -2.76 14.55
CA THR A 177 -2.45 -2.70 13.22
C THR A 177 -1.49 -2.20 12.15
N VAL A 178 -1.90 -2.39 10.89
CA VAL A 178 -1.23 -1.81 9.73
C VAL A 178 -1.16 -0.27 9.83
N ARG A 179 -2.23 0.38 10.28
CA ARG A 179 -2.27 1.83 10.50
C ARG A 179 -1.31 2.27 11.61
N ASP A 180 -1.25 1.54 12.73
CA ASP A 180 -0.31 1.86 13.82
C ASP A 180 1.14 1.89 13.33
N LEU A 181 1.54 0.90 12.52
CA LEU A 181 2.87 0.83 11.91
C LEU A 181 3.09 1.91 10.86
N PHE A 182 2.07 2.27 10.08
CA PHE A 182 2.18 3.30 9.05
C PHE A 182 2.38 4.70 9.66
N ASP A 183 1.61 5.03 10.69
CA ASP A 183 1.67 6.33 11.36
C ASP A 183 2.91 6.42 12.25
N GLY A 184 3.20 5.35 12.99
CA GLY A 184 4.30 5.23 13.94
C GLY A 184 4.25 6.30 15.04
N ASN A 185 3.05 6.57 15.53
CA ASN A 185 2.81 7.53 16.61
C ASN A 185 3.19 6.96 18.00
N ASP A 186 3.10 5.64 18.18
CA ASP A 186 3.41 4.94 19.43
C ASP A 186 4.60 3.99 19.24
N MET A 187 5.80 4.44 19.63
CA MET A 187 7.02 3.64 19.49
C MET A 187 7.08 2.46 20.48
N ASP A 188 6.42 2.55 21.62
CA ASP A 188 6.41 1.47 22.62
C ASP A 188 5.55 0.30 22.10
N LEU A 189 4.44 0.60 21.44
CA LEU A 189 3.61 -0.38 20.73
C LEU A 189 4.41 -1.10 19.63
N LEU A 190 5.13 -0.37 18.78
CA LEU A 190 5.93 -0.99 17.72
C LEU A 190 7.12 -1.79 18.25
N THR A 191 7.69 -1.37 19.38
CA THR A 191 8.75 -2.14 20.05
C THR A 191 8.23 -3.47 20.57
N ARG A 192 7.02 -3.49 21.14
CA ARG A 192 6.35 -4.74 21.57
C ARG A 192 6.08 -5.67 20.41
N LEU A 193 5.61 -5.17 19.26
CA LEU A 193 5.43 -5.97 18.04
C LEU A 193 6.71 -6.74 17.69
N LEU A 194 7.85 -6.07 17.63
CA LEU A 194 9.13 -6.70 17.26
C LEU A 194 9.60 -7.76 18.28
N ALA A 195 9.21 -7.61 19.55
CA ALA A 195 9.55 -8.56 20.61
C ALA A 195 8.63 -9.79 20.60
N GLU A 196 7.33 -9.60 20.34
CA GLU A 196 6.32 -10.65 20.38
C GLU A 196 6.26 -11.45 19.06
N GLU A 197 6.56 -10.84 17.92
CA GLU A 197 6.47 -11.48 16.60
C GLU A 197 7.77 -11.30 15.79
N PRO A 198 8.84 -12.09 16.06
CA PRO A 198 10.12 -11.92 15.39
C PRO A 198 10.07 -12.25 13.88
N THR A 199 9.04 -12.96 13.42
CA THR A 199 8.81 -13.37 12.03
C THR A 199 8.06 -12.32 11.19
N VAL A 200 7.81 -11.12 11.72
CA VAL A 200 7.27 -9.99 10.95
C VAL A 200 8.16 -9.65 9.76
N SER A 201 7.55 -9.10 8.71
CA SER A 201 8.20 -8.79 7.43
C SER A 201 9.42 -7.89 7.60
N GLY A 202 10.33 -7.93 6.62
CA GLY A 202 11.44 -6.97 6.55
C GLY A 202 10.95 -5.52 6.49
N ASP A 203 9.81 -5.30 5.82
CA ASP A 203 9.18 -3.98 5.70
C ASP A 203 8.74 -3.40 7.05
N VAL A 204 8.24 -4.23 7.98
CA VAL A 204 7.89 -3.80 9.34
C VAL A 204 9.12 -3.22 10.04
N ARG A 205 10.28 -3.86 9.89
CA ARG A 205 11.54 -3.38 10.49
C ARG A 205 12.00 -2.07 9.86
N ILE A 206 11.91 -1.95 8.53
CA ILE A 206 12.22 -0.70 7.81
C ILE A 206 11.34 0.46 8.28
N HIS A 207 10.04 0.20 8.47
CA HIS A 207 9.11 1.18 9.03
C HIS A 207 9.51 1.57 10.45
N TYR A 208 9.69 0.60 11.33
CA TYR A 208 10.12 0.83 12.72
C TYR A 208 11.37 1.71 12.79
N ASP A 209 12.43 1.36 12.05
CA ASP A 209 13.69 2.09 12.06
C ASP A 209 13.52 3.55 11.61
N ARG A 210 12.68 3.78 10.60
CA ARG A 210 12.33 5.13 10.11
C ARG A 210 11.62 5.95 11.19
N HIS A 211 10.64 5.35 11.88
CA HIS A 211 9.91 6.03 12.96
C HIS A 211 10.83 6.29 14.16
N ALA A 212 11.62 5.30 14.59
CA ALA A 212 12.61 5.44 15.65
C ALA A 212 13.59 6.59 15.37
N HIS A 213 14.10 6.68 14.13
CA HIS A 213 14.98 7.78 13.73
C HIS A 213 14.28 9.16 13.79
N ARG A 214 13.02 9.24 13.36
CA ARG A 214 12.22 10.47 13.38
C ARG A 214 11.96 10.93 14.82
N HIS A 215 11.52 10.03 15.69
CA HIS A 215 11.26 10.32 17.11
C HIS A 215 12.53 10.76 17.82
N ALA A 216 13.64 10.03 17.65
CA ALA A 216 14.93 10.42 18.23
C ALA A 216 15.41 11.80 17.74
N SER A 217 15.17 12.13 16.47
CA SER A 217 15.50 13.44 15.92
C SER A 217 14.62 14.56 16.49
N ALA A 218 13.32 14.31 16.65
CA ALA A 218 12.38 15.25 17.26
C ALA A 218 12.72 15.54 18.72
N GLU A 219 13.05 14.49 19.49
CA GLU A 219 13.51 14.64 20.87
C GLU A 219 14.79 15.46 20.98
N ARG A 220 15.79 15.19 20.13
CA ARG A 220 17.03 15.98 20.09
C ARG A 220 16.74 17.46 19.83
N ALA A 221 15.88 17.75 18.85
CA ALA A 221 15.48 19.12 18.54
C ALA A 221 14.71 19.78 19.70
N ALA A 222 13.85 19.04 20.41
CA ALA A 222 13.15 19.53 21.59
C ALA A 222 14.11 19.86 22.74
N ARG A 223 15.08 18.98 23.02
CA ARG A 223 16.12 19.20 24.05
C ARG A 223 16.99 20.42 23.72
N GLN A 224 17.38 20.60 22.46
CA GLN A 224 18.14 21.77 22.01
C GLN A 224 17.37 23.08 22.19
N ARG A 225 16.07 23.09 21.88
CA ARG A 225 15.18 24.24 22.12
C ARG A 225 15.02 24.54 23.61
N ALA A 226 14.88 23.52 24.46
CA ALA A 226 14.76 23.69 25.90
C ALA A 226 16.08 24.15 26.58
N GLY A 227 17.24 23.72 26.05
CA GLY A 227 18.56 24.09 26.55
C GLY A 227 19.06 25.46 26.07
N SER A 228 18.46 26.02 25.02
CA SER A 228 18.77 27.36 24.54
C SER A 228 18.09 28.39 25.46
N ARG A 229 18.82 28.93 26.45
CA ARG A 229 18.32 30.03 27.30
C ARG A 229 17.86 31.19 26.41
N PRO A 230 16.71 31.83 26.65
CA PRO A 230 16.39 33.07 25.96
C PRO A 230 17.51 34.07 26.26
N HIS A 231 18.06 34.67 25.20
CA HIS A 231 19.00 35.78 25.33
C HIS A 231 18.25 36.93 26.01
N VAL A 232 18.44 37.07 27.32
CA VAL A 232 18.01 38.28 28.04
C VAL A 232 18.90 39.39 27.52
N SER A 233 18.37 40.17 26.58
CA SER A 233 18.95 41.45 26.19
C SER A 233 19.07 42.29 27.46
N ARG A 234 20.30 42.49 27.97
CA ARG A 234 20.57 43.53 28.96
C ARG A 234 20.37 44.86 28.25
N THR A 235 19.16 45.41 28.32
CA THR A 235 18.98 46.85 28.13
C THR A 235 19.44 47.53 29.40
N ASP A 236 20.66 48.06 29.33
CA ASP A 236 21.13 49.08 30.25
C ASP A 236 20.54 50.45 29.83
N ALA A 237 20.47 51.36 30.79
CA ALA A 237 20.15 52.80 30.68
C ALA A 237 18.69 53.25 30.95
N THR A 238 18.45 53.58 32.22
CA THR A 238 18.00 54.90 32.72
C THR A 238 17.07 55.73 31.83
N ALA A 239 15.80 55.87 32.22
CA ALA A 239 14.97 57.02 31.88
C ALA A 239 14.00 57.35 33.04
N THR A 240 14.14 58.58 33.53
CA THR A 240 13.34 59.26 34.58
C THR A 240 11.91 59.55 34.09
N PRO A 241 10.87 59.52 34.95
CA PRO A 241 9.50 59.81 34.53
C PRO A 241 9.25 61.33 34.50
N LEU A 242 8.66 61.84 33.41
CA LEU A 242 8.04 63.18 33.38
C LEU A 242 6.54 63.07 33.08
N GLU A 243 5.81 63.94 33.76
CA GLU A 243 4.36 64.01 33.94
C GLU A 243 3.51 64.09 32.68
N SER A 244 2.32 63.51 32.84
CA SER A 244 1.11 63.62 32.03
C SER A 244 0.52 65.04 32.01
N GLY A 245 0.37 65.62 30.81
CA GLY A 245 -0.52 66.75 30.52
C GLY A 245 -1.89 66.30 29.96
N PRO A 246 -2.95 67.12 30.06
CA PRO A 246 -4.33 66.71 29.79
C PRO A 246 -4.66 66.64 28.29
N PRO A 247 -5.65 65.81 27.88
CA PRO A 247 -6.03 65.65 26.47
C PRO A 247 -6.96 66.77 25.99
N THR A 248 -6.76 67.21 24.75
CA THR A 248 -7.71 68.05 23.99
C THR A 248 -8.64 67.20 23.13
N PRO A 249 -9.89 67.65 22.89
CA PRO A 249 -10.92 66.82 22.26
C PRO A 249 -10.79 66.80 20.73
N ARG A 250 -10.95 65.61 20.13
CA ARG A 250 -11.15 65.46 18.67
C ARG A 250 -12.61 65.15 18.38
N THR A 251 -13.14 65.91 17.44
CA THR A 251 -14.50 65.88 16.89
C THR A 251 -14.74 64.66 16.00
N ASP A 252 -15.95 64.10 16.12
CA ASP A 252 -16.56 63.13 15.22
C ASP A 252 -16.60 63.64 13.77
N THR A 253 -16.14 62.83 12.83
CA THR A 253 -16.56 62.90 11.42
C THR A 253 -16.82 61.49 10.91
N ALA A 254 -18.06 61.28 10.47
CA ALA A 254 -18.62 60.05 9.95
C ALA A 254 -17.91 59.52 8.69
N ALA A 255 -17.85 58.19 8.58
CA ALA A 255 -17.40 57.47 7.41
C ALA A 255 -18.47 57.43 6.28
N PRO A 256 -18.09 57.58 5.00
CA PRO A 256 -18.98 57.27 3.87
C PRO A 256 -18.91 55.77 3.48
N PRO A 257 -19.97 55.22 2.85
CA PRO A 257 -20.10 53.78 2.61
C PRO A 257 -19.37 53.30 1.34
N LEU A 258 -19.12 51.98 1.33
CA LEU A 258 -18.41 51.19 0.32
C LEU A 258 -19.19 51.09 -1.00
N GLU A 259 -18.53 51.43 -2.12
CA GLU A 259 -18.99 51.08 -3.48
C GLU A 259 -18.38 49.75 -3.93
N THR A 260 -19.24 48.90 -4.50
CA THR A 260 -18.94 47.59 -5.07
C THR A 260 -18.46 47.71 -6.52
N THR A 261 -17.31 47.13 -6.86
CA THR A 261 -16.79 47.04 -8.24
C THR A 261 -17.11 45.65 -8.84
N PRO A 262 -17.58 45.53 -10.10
CA PRO A 262 -17.91 44.26 -10.71
C PRO A 262 -16.71 43.53 -11.36
N LEU A 263 -16.87 42.20 -11.46
CA LEU A 263 -15.95 41.18 -12.00
C LEU A 263 -15.48 41.48 -13.45
N GLU A 264 -14.17 41.43 -13.67
CA GLU A 264 -13.54 41.42 -15.00
C GLU A 264 -13.48 39.99 -15.57
N THR A 265 -13.76 39.85 -16.87
CA THR A 265 -13.80 38.58 -17.62
C THR A 265 -12.39 38.23 -18.15
N PRO A 266 -11.91 36.97 -18.10
CA PRO A 266 -10.59 36.64 -18.60
C PRO A 266 -10.55 36.48 -20.13
N LEU A 267 -9.45 36.95 -20.75
CA LEU A 267 -9.10 36.82 -22.17
C LEU A 267 -8.57 35.41 -22.51
N PRO A 268 -8.68 34.94 -23.78
CA PRO A 268 -8.22 33.62 -24.18
C PRO A 268 -6.69 33.56 -24.41
N GLU A 269 -6.06 32.48 -23.95
CA GLU A 269 -4.63 32.21 -24.14
C GLU A 269 -4.33 31.55 -25.50
N THR A 270 -3.32 32.06 -26.20
CA THR A 270 -2.76 31.51 -27.44
C THR A 270 -1.73 30.41 -27.13
N PRO A 271 -1.71 29.27 -27.86
CA PRO A 271 -0.82 28.17 -27.53
C PRO A 271 0.64 28.41 -27.99
N LEU A 272 1.60 28.05 -27.13
CA LEU A 272 3.04 28.04 -27.42
C LEU A 272 3.43 26.83 -28.31
N PRO A 273 4.46 26.96 -29.18
CA PRO A 273 4.88 25.90 -30.08
C PRO A 273 5.61 24.76 -29.36
N GLY A 274 5.33 23.52 -29.75
CA GLY A 274 5.91 22.29 -29.17
C GLY A 274 7.39 22.07 -29.49
N PRO A 275 8.08 21.23 -28.69
CA PRO A 275 9.51 20.97 -28.86
C PRO A 275 9.79 20.01 -30.03
N ARG A 276 10.93 20.24 -30.69
CA ARG A 276 11.45 19.48 -31.84
C ARG A 276 11.99 18.13 -31.38
N HIS A 277 11.64 17.07 -32.11
CA HIS A 277 12.19 15.71 -31.93
C HIS A 277 13.66 15.64 -32.39
N GLU A 278 14.58 15.31 -31.49
CA GLU A 278 15.86 14.67 -31.84
C GLU A 278 15.72 13.15 -31.70
N ALA A 279 16.14 12.43 -32.74
CA ALA A 279 16.07 10.97 -32.84
C ALA A 279 17.13 10.30 -31.95
N ALA A 280 16.72 9.32 -31.15
CA ALA A 280 17.63 8.45 -30.40
C ALA A 280 18.12 7.28 -31.29
N PRO A 281 19.39 6.84 -31.15
CA PRO A 281 19.96 5.79 -31.99
C PRO A 281 19.52 4.38 -31.57
N THR A 282 19.21 3.57 -32.58
CA THR A 282 18.86 2.15 -32.51
C THR A 282 20.00 1.32 -31.90
N ARG A 283 19.75 0.56 -30.82
CA ARG A 283 20.65 -0.49 -30.34
C ARG A 283 20.06 -1.88 -30.62
N GLN A 284 20.87 -2.69 -31.30
CA GLN A 284 20.64 -4.09 -31.64
C GLN A 284 20.36 -4.96 -30.41
N ARG A 285 19.36 -5.85 -30.54
CA ARG A 285 19.11 -6.96 -29.64
C ARG A 285 20.22 -8.01 -29.79
N ALA A 286 20.89 -8.34 -28.69
CA ALA A 286 21.63 -9.60 -28.56
C ALA A 286 20.66 -10.68 -28.03
N ALA A 287 20.52 -11.76 -28.77
CA ALA A 287 19.79 -12.95 -28.38
C ALA A 287 20.61 -13.74 -27.34
N ALA A 288 19.99 -14.09 -26.20
CA ALA A 288 20.56 -15.03 -25.24
C ALA A 288 19.83 -16.37 -25.36
N VAL A 289 20.66 -17.38 -25.58
CA VAL A 289 20.38 -18.79 -25.82
C VAL A 289 19.85 -19.47 -24.55
N VAL A 290 18.83 -20.32 -24.69
CA VAL A 290 18.29 -21.18 -23.63
C VAL A 290 19.02 -22.54 -23.71
N PRO A 291 19.60 -23.07 -22.62
CA PRO A 291 20.12 -24.44 -22.64
C PRO A 291 19.00 -25.46 -22.38
N GLU A 292 19.13 -26.55 -23.13
CA GLU A 292 18.25 -27.71 -23.31
C GLU A 292 18.17 -28.60 -22.06
N ALA A 293 16.97 -29.13 -21.76
CA ALA A 293 16.72 -30.03 -20.65
C ALA A 293 17.19 -31.46 -20.99
N ALA A 294 18.00 -32.06 -20.12
CA ALA A 294 18.41 -33.44 -20.22
C ALA A 294 17.25 -34.39 -19.86
N SER A 295 16.90 -35.24 -20.83
CA SER A 295 16.01 -36.38 -20.70
C SER A 295 16.73 -37.54 -19.98
N VAL A 296 16.08 -38.11 -18.96
CA VAL A 296 16.51 -39.37 -18.35
C VAL A 296 15.64 -40.49 -18.90
N SER A 297 16.27 -41.37 -19.67
CA SER A 297 15.70 -42.58 -20.24
C SER A 297 15.57 -43.68 -19.18
N ILE A 298 14.43 -44.35 -19.22
CA ILE A 298 14.12 -45.57 -18.46
C ILE A 298 14.87 -46.74 -19.13
N ALA A 299 15.62 -47.51 -18.33
CA ALA A 299 16.21 -48.77 -18.75
C ALA A 299 15.48 -49.94 -18.09
N ASP A 300 15.19 -50.91 -18.92
CA ASP A 300 14.42 -52.13 -18.70
C ASP A 300 15.36 -53.31 -18.37
N GLY A 301 14.82 -54.36 -17.73
CA GLY A 301 15.47 -55.65 -17.53
C GLY A 301 15.56 -56.08 -16.05
N GLY A 302 15.13 -57.27 -15.63
CA GLY A 302 14.52 -58.41 -16.32
C GLY A 302 14.37 -59.59 -15.35
N SER A 303 13.37 -60.45 -15.62
CA SER A 303 13.20 -61.87 -15.27
C SER A 303 13.30 -62.35 -13.80
N VAL A 304 12.33 -63.15 -13.34
CA VAL A 304 12.47 -64.63 -13.12
C VAL A 304 11.07 -65.28 -13.00
N SER A 305 11.02 -66.48 -13.59
CA SER A 305 10.00 -67.53 -13.81
C SER A 305 9.27 -68.17 -12.60
N PRO A 306 8.34 -69.14 -12.83
CA PRO A 306 7.16 -69.41 -12.01
C PRO A 306 7.16 -70.75 -11.23
N ALA A 307 6.16 -70.92 -10.37
CA ALA A 307 5.63 -72.15 -9.80
C ALA A 307 4.28 -71.78 -9.12
N SER A 308 3.21 -72.55 -8.97
CA SER A 308 2.70 -73.85 -9.41
C SER A 308 1.52 -74.14 -8.46
N GLY A 309 0.41 -74.74 -8.94
CA GLY A 309 -0.65 -75.29 -8.08
C GLY A 309 -1.81 -74.33 -7.82
N GLY A 310 -3.07 -74.72 -7.90
CA GLY A 310 -3.69 -76.04 -8.04
C GLY A 310 -5.19 -75.84 -8.27
N GLN A 311 -5.85 -76.95 -8.57
CA GLN A 311 -7.22 -77.09 -9.08
C GLN A 311 -8.30 -76.63 -8.08
N ASP A 312 -9.46 -76.18 -8.60
CA ASP A 312 -10.77 -76.87 -8.52
C ASP A 312 -11.86 -75.91 -9.07
N VAL A 313 -12.63 -76.25 -10.12
CA VAL A 313 -13.88 -77.04 -10.12
C VAL A 313 -14.89 -76.43 -9.13
N ALA A 314 -16.12 -76.01 -9.45
CA ALA A 314 -16.96 -75.98 -10.65
C ALA A 314 -18.23 -75.16 -10.31
N THR A 315 -19.06 -74.87 -11.32
CA THR A 315 -20.55 -74.83 -11.29
C THR A 315 -21.22 -73.82 -10.32
N GLU A 316 -22.31 -73.12 -10.58
CA GLU A 316 -23.34 -73.12 -11.61
C GLU A 316 -24.16 -71.83 -11.38
N THR A 317 -24.56 -71.19 -12.48
CA THR A 317 -25.89 -70.57 -12.73
C THR A 317 -26.75 -70.12 -11.54
N ASN A 318 -27.10 -68.83 -11.48
CA ASN A 318 -28.48 -68.38 -11.80
C ASN A 318 -28.60 -66.86 -11.86
N ARG A 319 -29.30 -66.41 -12.91
CA ARG A 319 -30.08 -65.17 -13.13
C ARG A 319 -29.80 -63.93 -12.28
#